data_AF-A8Q2C2-F1
#
_entry.id   AF-A8Q2C2-F1
#
_cell.length_a   1.000
_cell.length_b   1.000
_cell.length_c   1.000
_cell.angle_alpha   90.00
_cell.angle_beta   90.00
_cell.angle_gamma   90.00
#
_symmetry.space_group_name_H-M   'P 1'
#
loop_
_entity.id
_entity.type
_entity.pdbx_description
1 polymer ?
#
loop_
_entity_poly.entity_id
_entity_poly.type
_entity_poly.pdbx_seq_one_letter_code
_entity_poly.pdbx_strand_id
1 'polypeptide(L)'
;MDHEGLSHLAPLPSAIDTTNQVRLFTHVPGGLMHIMDDQTRRRPRKNSLTMVEAMQRRWVHHRALHVDKPDRLGPQAFTVTHFHGRVSYDPHGWLEQNDASYASEHLALLRGATASTSSRDSVFGSTNAFVRGLFRHLPETAHVHTPATLRPTRAPSTKRVARQRTLRAATSRHPDDDDV
;
A
#
# COMPACT_ATOMS: atom_id res chain seq x y z
N MET A 1 23.45 -36.75 4.40
CA MET A 1 24.58 -36.23 5.20
C MET A 1 24.26 -36.19 6.69
N ASP A 2 23.35 -35.35 7.20
CA ASP A 2 23.09 -35.28 8.66
C ASP A 2 22.49 -36.56 9.27
N HIS A 3 21.85 -37.40 8.45
CA HIS A 3 21.23 -38.67 8.86
C HIS A 3 22.22 -39.84 9.02
N GLU A 4 23.49 -39.67 8.66
CA GLU A 4 24.48 -40.77 8.60
C GLU A 4 25.41 -40.82 9.83
N GLY A 5 25.24 -39.91 10.80
CA GLY A 5 26.06 -39.86 12.03
C GLY A 5 27.52 -39.37 11.83
N LEU A 6 27.91 -39.04 10.60
CA LEU A 6 29.27 -38.63 10.23
C LEU A 6 29.60 -37.16 10.59
N SER A 7 28.64 -36.40 11.11
CA SER A 7 28.77 -34.97 11.45
C SER A 7 29.83 -34.66 12.53
N HIS A 8 30.25 -35.65 13.32
CA HIS A 8 31.37 -35.54 14.25
C HIS A 8 32.75 -35.68 13.58
N LEU A 9 32.85 -36.38 12.43
CA LEU A 9 34.11 -36.63 11.74
C LEU A 9 34.51 -35.48 10.81
N ALA A 10 33.53 -34.73 10.31
CA ALA A 10 33.74 -33.47 9.60
C ALA A 10 32.66 -32.47 10.04
N PRO A 11 32.98 -31.52 10.94
CA PRO A 11 32.07 -30.44 11.28
C PRO A 11 31.71 -29.66 10.00
N LEU A 12 30.45 -29.78 9.59
CA LEU A 12 29.94 -29.05 8.42
C LEU A 12 30.11 -27.54 8.68
N PRO A 13 30.63 -26.76 7.71
CA PRO A 13 30.71 -25.30 7.86
C PRO A 13 29.29 -24.78 8.10
N SER A 14 29.09 -24.03 9.18
CA SER A 14 27.78 -23.50 9.55
C SER A 14 27.26 -22.63 8.40
N ALA A 15 26.22 -23.10 7.71
CA ALA A 15 25.62 -22.35 6.62
C ALA A 15 25.16 -20.97 7.11
N ILE A 16 25.52 -19.91 6.39
CA ILE A 16 25.13 -18.55 6.75
C ILE A 16 23.63 -18.40 6.50
N ASP A 17 22.83 -18.48 7.57
CA ASP A 17 21.38 -18.35 7.48
C ASP A 17 20.95 -16.90 7.17
N THR A 18 20.50 -16.68 5.94
CA THR A 18 19.93 -15.42 5.46
C THR A 18 18.40 -15.41 5.49
N THR A 19 17.73 -16.46 5.99
CA THR A 19 16.26 -16.58 6.01
C THR A 19 15.59 -15.38 6.69
N ASN A 20 16.18 -14.86 7.77
CA ASN A 20 15.70 -13.68 8.46
C ASN A 20 15.82 -12.37 7.65
N GLN A 21 16.80 -12.28 6.73
CA GLN A 21 16.92 -11.16 5.78
C GLN A 21 15.88 -11.28 4.66
N VAL A 22 15.65 -12.49 4.13
CA VAL A 22 14.58 -12.72 3.13
C VAL A 22 13.20 -12.39 3.73
N ARG A 23 12.95 -12.84 4.96
CA ARG A 23 11.70 -12.55 5.71
C ARG A 23 11.44 -11.05 5.87
N LEU A 24 12.46 -10.22 6.06
CA LEU A 24 12.30 -8.75 6.15
C LEU A 24 11.57 -8.20 4.92
N PHE A 25 11.90 -8.67 3.73
CA PHE A 25 11.25 -8.25 2.48
C PHE A 25 9.89 -8.94 2.25
N THR A 26 9.84 -10.27 2.41
CA THR A 26 8.73 -11.11 1.89
C THR A 26 7.59 -11.37 2.89
N HIS A 27 7.75 -11.02 4.16
CA HIS A 27 6.73 -11.33 5.17
C HIS A 27 5.37 -10.69 4.86
N VAL A 28 4.30 -11.47 4.91
CA VAL A 28 2.92 -10.98 4.78
C VAL A 28 2.15 -11.33 6.05
N PRO A 29 1.57 -10.35 6.77
CA PRO A 29 1.61 -8.91 6.53
C PRO A 29 2.86 -8.21 7.10
N GLY A 30 3.30 -7.14 6.44
CA GLY A 30 4.21 -6.15 7.01
C GLY A 30 5.71 -6.33 6.76
N GLY A 31 6.13 -7.19 5.83
CA GLY A 31 7.45 -7.11 5.20
C GLY A 31 7.57 -5.85 4.34
N LEU A 32 8.79 -5.48 3.94
CA LEU A 32 9.05 -4.21 3.24
C LEU A 32 8.21 -4.06 1.95
N MET A 33 8.10 -5.12 1.14
CA MET A 33 7.28 -5.11 -0.08
C MET A 33 5.80 -4.91 0.23
N HIS A 34 5.26 -5.66 1.21
CA HIS A 34 3.86 -5.52 1.63
C HIS A 34 3.55 -4.12 2.19
N ILE A 35 4.50 -3.47 2.87
CA ILE A 35 4.32 -2.08 3.34
C ILE A 35 4.26 -1.12 2.15
N MET A 36 5.16 -1.29 1.16
CA MET A 36 5.17 -0.49 -0.07
C MET A 36 3.84 -0.63 -0.83
N ASP A 37 3.34 -1.86 -1.03
CA ASP A 37 2.06 -2.12 -1.69
C ASP A 37 0.87 -1.48 -0.96
N ASP A 38 0.83 -1.61 0.38
CA ASP A 38 -0.22 -1.00 1.20
C ASP A 38 -0.18 0.53 1.18
N GLN A 39 1.02 1.15 1.16
CA GLN A 39 1.14 2.61 1.03
C GLN A 39 0.78 3.07 -0.39
N THR A 40 1.17 2.32 -1.42
CA THR A 40 0.88 2.59 -2.84
C THR A 40 -0.62 2.70 -3.08
N ARG A 41 -1.38 1.70 -2.60
CA ARG A 41 -2.88 1.68 -2.65
C ARG A 41 -3.56 2.81 -1.86
N ARG A 42 -2.80 3.59 -1.07
CA ARG A 42 -3.29 4.67 -0.20
C ARG A 42 -2.77 6.06 -0.64
N ARG A 43 -2.13 6.16 -1.81
CA ARG A 43 -1.84 7.45 -2.47
C ARG A 43 -3.15 8.21 -2.75
N PRO A 44 -3.16 9.56 -2.77
CA PRO A 44 -2.05 10.46 -2.50
C PRO A 44 -1.79 10.71 -0.99
N ARG A 45 -2.56 10.09 -0.08
CA ARG A 45 -2.41 10.30 1.38
C ARG A 45 -1.08 9.77 1.94
N LYS A 46 -0.35 8.97 1.17
CA LYS A 46 0.90 8.32 1.53
C LYS A 46 2.01 8.66 0.53
N ASN A 47 3.21 8.84 1.05
CA ASN A 47 4.43 9.19 0.34
C ASN A 47 5.62 8.33 0.85
N SER A 48 6.75 8.41 0.17
CA SER A 48 7.99 7.66 0.50
C SER A 48 8.44 7.84 1.95
N LEU A 49 8.31 9.03 2.54
CA LEU A 49 8.65 9.28 3.95
C LEU A 49 7.76 8.44 4.89
N THR A 50 6.43 8.52 4.73
CA THR A 50 5.49 7.73 5.54
C THR A 50 5.60 6.22 5.33
N MET A 51 6.15 5.79 4.19
CA MET A 51 6.51 4.39 3.93
C MET A 51 7.73 3.96 4.75
N VAL A 52 8.83 4.72 4.70
CA VAL A 52 10.04 4.43 5.49
C VAL A 52 9.78 4.49 6.99
N GLU A 53 8.98 5.45 7.48
CA GLU A 53 8.54 5.44 8.87
C GLU A 53 7.76 4.17 9.24
N ALA A 54 6.92 3.64 8.34
CA ALA A 54 6.15 2.42 8.58
C ALA A 54 7.06 1.17 8.60
N MET A 55 8.06 1.13 7.72
CA MET A 55 9.11 0.11 7.72
C MET A 55 9.91 0.14 9.04
N GLN A 56 10.36 1.32 9.46
CA GLN A 56 11.09 1.52 10.73
C GLN A 56 10.24 1.08 11.93
N ARG A 57 8.98 1.54 12.03
CA ARG A 57 8.07 1.16 13.13
C ARG A 57 7.82 -0.34 13.20
N ARG A 58 7.75 -1.05 12.06
CA ARG A 58 7.47 -2.49 12.00
C ARG A 58 8.70 -3.35 12.30
N TRP A 59 9.90 -2.89 11.94
CA TRP A 59 11.15 -3.67 11.99
C TRP A 59 12.25 -2.99 12.83
N VAL A 60 11.88 -2.17 13.82
CA VAL A 60 12.81 -1.37 14.65
C VAL A 60 13.93 -2.17 15.32
N HIS A 61 13.71 -3.45 15.63
CA HIS A 61 14.70 -4.35 16.23
C HIS A 61 15.36 -5.32 15.23
N HIS A 62 15.13 -5.16 13.92
CA HIS A 62 15.67 -6.07 12.92
C HIS A 62 17.12 -5.70 12.58
N ARG A 63 18.06 -6.56 12.97
CA ARG A 63 19.52 -6.37 12.79
C ARG A 63 19.97 -5.99 11.36
N ALA A 64 19.16 -6.30 10.34
CA ALA A 64 19.50 -6.01 8.95
C ALA A 64 18.89 -4.70 8.43
N LEU A 65 17.99 -4.03 9.15
CA LEU A 65 17.40 -2.75 8.73
C LEU A 65 17.97 -1.60 9.58
N HIS A 66 18.53 -0.59 8.91
CA HIS A 66 18.91 0.68 9.51
C HIS A 66 18.17 1.81 8.79
N VAL A 67 17.58 2.73 9.55
CA VAL A 67 16.92 3.91 9.01
C VAL A 67 17.56 5.11 9.68
N ASP A 68 18.21 5.96 8.89
CA ASP A 68 18.91 7.13 9.40
C ASP A 68 17.90 8.13 9.98
N LYS A 69 18.32 8.98 10.92
CA LYS A 69 17.44 10.03 11.44
C LYS A 69 17.06 10.97 10.28
N PRO A 70 15.80 11.43 10.20
CA PRO A 70 15.37 12.29 9.10
C PRO A 70 16.10 13.63 9.22
N ASP A 71 17.11 13.83 8.37
CA ASP A 71 17.68 15.14 8.15
C ASP A 71 16.67 16.00 7.39
N ARG A 72 16.59 17.30 7.70
CA ARG A 72 15.48 18.17 7.26
C ARG A 72 15.54 18.57 5.77
N LEU A 73 16.42 17.92 5.00
CA LEU A 73 16.87 18.35 3.68
C LEU A 73 16.53 17.38 2.55
N GLY A 74 15.94 16.19 2.82
CA GLY A 74 15.65 15.23 1.75
C GLY A 74 14.79 14.02 2.15
N PRO A 75 14.50 13.13 1.18
CA PRO A 75 13.84 11.85 1.45
C PRO A 75 14.72 10.98 2.36
N GLN A 76 14.10 10.35 3.37
CA GLN A 76 14.80 9.56 4.37
C GLN A 76 15.26 8.22 3.77
N ALA A 77 16.54 8.15 3.40
CA ALA A 77 17.17 6.90 2.95
C ALA A 77 17.17 5.83 4.06
N PHE A 78 17.21 4.57 3.67
CA PHE A 78 17.38 3.45 4.59
C PHE A 78 18.38 2.43 4.07
N THR A 79 19.13 1.82 4.97
CA THR A 79 20.16 0.82 4.65
C THR A 79 19.69 -0.58 5.04
N VAL A 80 19.86 -1.54 4.13
CA VAL A 80 19.66 -2.97 4.43
C VAL A 80 20.99 -3.72 4.36
N THR A 81 21.22 -4.62 5.31
CA THR A 81 22.39 -5.51 5.35
C THR A 81 22.03 -6.85 4.70
N HIS A 82 22.55 -7.07 3.49
CA HIS A 82 22.43 -8.30 2.71
C HIS A 82 23.64 -9.23 2.96
N PHE A 83 23.61 -10.43 2.39
CA PHE A 83 24.74 -11.38 2.44
C PHE A 83 26.06 -10.82 1.88
N HIS A 84 25.98 -9.94 0.88
CA HIS A 84 27.15 -9.34 0.21
C HIS A 84 27.63 -8.03 0.87
N GLY A 85 26.82 -7.41 1.74
CA GLY A 85 27.15 -6.12 2.36
C GLY A 85 25.93 -5.24 2.62
N ARG A 86 26.18 -3.99 3.00
CA ARG A 86 25.16 -2.97 3.29
C ARG A 86 24.84 -2.19 2.02
N VAL A 87 23.55 -2.06 1.70
CA VAL A 87 23.04 -1.28 0.55
C VAL A 87 22.14 -0.18 1.08
N SER A 88 22.40 1.06 0.69
CA SER A 88 21.53 2.20 0.98
C SER A 88 20.52 2.41 -0.15
N TYR A 89 19.26 2.57 0.21
CA TYR A 89 18.14 2.76 -0.69
C TYR A 89 17.56 4.16 -0.50
N ASP A 90 17.48 4.93 -1.59
CA ASP A 90 16.66 6.13 -1.67
C ASP A 90 15.22 5.71 -2.03
N PRO A 91 14.21 5.94 -1.17
CA PRO A 91 12.82 5.60 -1.42
C PRO A 91 12.09 6.60 -2.34
N HIS A 92 12.75 7.64 -2.84
CA HIS A 92 12.13 8.67 -3.67
C HIS A 92 11.51 8.07 -4.94
N GLY A 93 10.23 8.38 -5.20
CA GLY A 93 9.51 7.87 -6.37
C GLY A 93 9.06 6.41 -6.28
N TRP A 94 9.33 5.68 -5.18
CA TRP A 94 9.00 4.25 -5.10
C TRP A 94 7.50 3.96 -5.13
N LEU A 95 6.68 4.80 -4.49
CA LEU A 95 5.22 4.60 -4.51
C LEU A 95 4.62 4.95 -5.89
N GLU A 96 5.29 5.79 -6.68
CA GLU A 96 4.96 6.08 -8.07
C GLU A 96 5.36 4.91 -8.97
N GLN A 97 6.56 4.33 -8.78
CA GLN A 97 7.08 3.21 -9.57
C GLN A 97 6.36 1.88 -9.27
N ASN A 98 5.94 1.66 -8.03
CA ASN A 98 5.17 0.49 -7.61
C ASN A 98 3.68 0.59 -8.01
N ASP A 99 3.21 1.80 -8.33
CA ASP A 99 1.86 2.04 -8.85
C ASP A 99 1.83 1.74 -10.35
N ALA A 100 1.49 0.50 -10.71
CA ALA A 100 1.30 0.06 -12.11
C ALA A 100 0.05 0.67 -12.78
N SER A 101 -0.31 1.92 -12.43
CA SER A 101 -1.38 2.68 -13.04
C SER A 101 -0.90 3.31 -14.35
N TYR A 102 -1.70 3.15 -15.39
CA TYR A 102 -1.46 3.73 -16.71
C TYR A 102 -2.71 4.52 -17.11
N ALA A 103 -2.55 5.63 -17.83
CA ALA A 103 -3.69 6.38 -18.34
C ALA A 103 -4.50 5.49 -19.30
N SER A 104 -5.78 5.23 -18.96
CA SER A 104 -6.64 4.31 -19.72
C SER A 104 -6.81 4.75 -21.17
N GLU A 105 -6.84 6.06 -21.43
CA GLU A 105 -6.87 6.65 -22.77
C GLU A 105 -5.66 6.25 -23.65
N HIS A 106 -4.45 6.16 -23.07
CA HIS A 106 -3.26 5.69 -23.79
C HIS A 106 -3.34 4.20 -24.10
N LEU A 107 -3.86 3.39 -23.17
CA LEU A 107 -4.07 1.94 -23.40
C LEU A 107 -5.15 1.69 -24.45
N ALA A 108 -6.25 2.44 -24.43
CA ALA A 108 -7.31 2.40 -25.43
C ALA A 108 -6.77 2.78 -26.82
N LEU A 109 -5.99 3.87 -26.91
CA LEU A 109 -5.33 4.29 -28.14
C LEU A 109 -4.38 3.22 -28.68
N LEU A 110 -3.55 2.60 -27.84
CA LEU A 110 -2.55 1.62 -28.29
C LEU A 110 -3.16 0.25 -28.65
N ARG A 111 -4.26 -0.16 -27.99
CA ARG A 111 -5.00 -1.39 -28.30
C ARG A 111 -5.87 -1.27 -29.55
N GLY A 112 -6.54 -0.12 -29.70
CA GLY A 112 -7.49 0.21 -30.75
C GLY A 112 -8.75 -0.68 -30.78
N ALA A 113 -9.76 -0.22 -31.52
CA ALA A 113 -11.08 -0.88 -31.61
C ALA A 113 -10.98 -2.37 -31.99
N THR A 114 -11.43 -3.27 -31.10
CA THR A 114 -11.55 -4.70 -31.39
C THR A 114 -12.59 -4.91 -32.49
N ALA A 115 -12.35 -5.90 -33.37
CA ALA A 115 -13.17 -6.10 -34.57
C ALA A 115 -14.66 -6.46 -34.30
N SER A 116 -15.03 -6.73 -33.04
CA SER A 116 -16.41 -6.94 -32.58
C SER A 116 -17.25 -5.67 -32.50
N THR A 117 -16.62 -4.49 -32.46
CA THR A 117 -17.29 -3.21 -32.16
C THR A 117 -17.19 -2.26 -33.36
N SER A 118 -17.52 -2.76 -34.55
CA SER A 118 -17.47 -2.01 -35.80
C SER A 118 -18.69 -1.09 -35.97
N SER A 119 -18.85 -0.10 -35.10
CA SER A 119 -19.59 1.13 -35.45
C SER A 119 -18.69 1.97 -36.35
N ARG A 120 -19.26 2.43 -37.47
CA ARG A 120 -18.53 2.81 -38.71
C ARG A 120 -17.63 4.05 -38.61
N ASP A 121 -17.66 4.75 -37.48
CA ASP A 121 -17.02 6.06 -37.27
C ASP A 121 -15.84 6.04 -36.26
N SER A 122 -15.51 4.88 -35.68
CA SER A 122 -14.51 4.79 -34.61
C SER A 122 -13.09 4.46 -35.09
N VAL A 123 -12.48 5.39 -35.85
CA VAL A 123 -11.02 5.40 -36.14
C VAL A 123 -10.24 5.88 -34.91
N PHE A 124 -10.47 5.24 -33.77
CA PHE A 124 -9.82 5.55 -32.50
C PHE A 124 -8.92 4.39 -32.08
N GLY A 125 -7.63 4.50 -32.41
CA GLY A 125 -6.64 3.51 -32.03
C GLY A 125 -5.48 3.32 -33.00
N SER A 126 -4.51 2.52 -32.57
CA SER A 126 -3.36 2.11 -33.38
C SER A 126 -3.80 1.26 -34.57
N THR A 127 -3.38 1.66 -35.76
CA THR A 127 -3.58 0.91 -37.02
C THR A 127 -2.58 -0.24 -37.18
N ASN A 128 -1.50 -0.25 -36.41
CA ASN A 128 -0.42 -1.24 -36.54
C ASN A 128 -0.75 -2.54 -35.78
N ALA A 129 -0.93 -3.64 -36.52
CA ALA A 129 -1.28 -4.95 -35.97
C ALA A 129 -0.28 -5.49 -34.92
N PHE A 130 1.01 -5.18 -35.03
CA PHE A 130 2.02 -5.56 -34.02
C PHE A 130 1.77 -4.82 -32.70
N VAL A 131 1.57 -3.50 -32.75
CA VAL A 131 1.27 -2.68 -31.56
C VAL A 131 -0.02 -3.17 -30.90
N ARG A 132 -1.08 -3.39 -31.68
CA ARG A 132 -2.34 -3.96 -31.17
C ARG A 132 -2.17 -5.35 -30.54
N GLY A 133 -1.20 -6.14 -31.02
CA GLY A 133 -0.81 -7.43 -30.45
C GLY A 133 -0.23 -7.29 -29.04
N LEU A 134 0.73 -6.36 -28.86
CA LEU A 134 1.37 -6.09 -27.57
C LEU A 134 0.34 -5.67 -26.50
N PHE A 135 -0.58 -4.75 -26.83
CA PHE A 135 -1.54 -4.17 -25.88
C PHE A 135 -2.84 -4.97 -25.70
N ARG A 136 -2.97 -6.15 -26.34
CA ARG A 136 -4.13 -7.04 -26.25
C ARG A 136 -4.31 -7.65 -24.86
N HIS A 137 -3.21 -7.98 -24.19
CA HIS A 137 -3.22 -8.76 -22.94
C HIS A 137 -3.25 -7.92 -21.66
N LEU A 138 -3.11 -6.58 -21.76
CA LEU A 138 -3.26 -5.72 -20.60
C LEU A 138 -4.73 -5.71 -20.13
N PRO A 139 -5.02 -5.86 -18.82
CA PRO A 139 -6.37 -5.66 -18.33
C PRO A 139 -6.81 -4.21 -18.58
N GLU A 140 -8.06 -4.02 -18.97
CA GLU A 140 -8.69 -2.70 -19.14
C GLU A 140 -8.78 -1.92 -17.82
N THR A 141 -8.68 -2.63 -16.70
CA THR A 141 -8.69 -2.13 -15.32
C THR A 141 -7.29 -1.90 -14.73
N ALA A 142 -6.28 -1.66 -15.59
CA ALA A 142 -5.02 -1.02 -15.17
C ALA A 142 -5.37 0.23 -14.35
N HIS A 143 -4.88 0.29 -13.12
CA HIS A 143 -5.68 0.82 -12.01
C HIS A 143 -6.18 2.24 -12.25
N VAL A 144 -7.50 2.34 -12.49
CA VAL A 144 -8.17 3.62 -12.66
C VAL A 144 -8.17 4.30 -11.30
N HIS A 145 -7.23 5.23 -11.11
CA HIS A 145 -7.41 6.33 -10.16
C HIS A 145 -8.59 7.16 -10.66
N THR A 146 -9.82 6.70 -10.38
CA THR A 146 -10.99 7.54 -10.60
C THR A 146 -10.80 8.78 -9.73
N PRO A 147 -10.81 10.00 -10.29
CA PRO A 147 -10.90 11.19 -9.46
C PRO A 147 -12.16 11.03 -8.62
N ALA A 148 -11.95 10.99 -7.29
CA ALA A 148 -12.81 10.30 -6.33
C ALA A 148 -14.27 10.20 -6.75
N THR A 149 -14.70 8.98 -7.12
CA THR A 149 -16.10 8.65 -7.46
C THR A 149 -17.03 9.44 -6.55
N LEU A 150 -17.84 10.31 -7.16
CA LEU A 150 -18.77 11.21 -6.48
C LEU A 150 -19.56 10.42 -5.46
N ARG A 151 -19.11 10.46 -4.19
CA ARG A 151 -19.80 9.78 -3.10
C ARG A 151 -21.17 10.42 -3.05
N PRO A 152 -22.28 9.66 -3.14
CA PRO A 152 -23.61 10.24 -3.02
C PRO A 152 -23.65 10.98 -1.69
N THR A 153 -23.73 12.30 -1.76
CA THR A 153 -23.79 13.18 -0.61
C THR A 153 -25.02 12.78 0.18
N ARG A 154 -24.80 12.17 1.36
CA ARG A 154 -25.91 11.80 2.25
C ARG A 154 -26.76 13.03 2.46
N ALA A 155 -28.03 12.94 2.07
CA ALA A 155 -28.97 14.06 2.17
C ALA A 155 -28.94 14.64 3.60
N PRO A 156 -28.98 15.97 3.76
CA PRO A 156 -28.94 16.59 5.08
C PRO A 156 -30.11 16.08 5.92
N SER A 157 -29.80 15.52 7.09
CA SER A 157 -30.81 15.00 8.02
C SER A 157 -31.71 16.14 8.50
N THR A 158 -32.95 16.16 8.03
CA THR A 158 -33.96 17.13 8.43
C THR A 158 -34.36 16.87 9.89
N LYS A 159 -33.73 17.60 10.82
CA LYS A 159 -34.13 17.58 12.24
C LYS A 159 -35.61 17.97 12.34
N ARG A 160 -36.44 17.00 12.71
CA ARG A 160 -37.89 17.16 12.90
C ARG A 160 -38.15 18.24 13.95
N VAL A 161 -38.87 19.30 13.55
CA VAL A 161 -39.26 20.39 14.44
C VAL A 161 -40.22 19.87 15.51
N ALA A 162 -39.77 19.82 16.76
CA ALA A 162 -40.63 19.58 17.92
C ALA A 162 -41.09 20.93 18.49
N ARG A 163 -42.36 21.29 18.26
CA ARG A 163 -42.96 22.51 18.84
C ARG A 163 -43.37 22.26 20.30
N GLN A 164 -42.66 22.93 21.21
CA GLN A 164 -43.08 23.57 22.48
C GLN A 164 -44.06 22.86 23.45
N ARG A 165 -43.60 22.74 24.71
CA ARG A 165 -44.28 22.99 26.03
C ARG A 165 -45.74 22.47 26.20
N THR A 166 -46.05 21.64 27.21
CA THR A 166 -46.22 22.10 28.62
C THR A 166 -46.21 20.97 29.70
N LEU A 167 -45.51 21.25 30.81
CA LEU A 167 -45.92 21.18 32.25
C LEU A 167 -46.21 19.84 33.01
N ARG A 168 -45.24 19.50 33.89
CA ARG A 168 -45.31 19.06 35.32
C ARG A 168 -46.35 18.04 35.85
N ALA A 169 -45.84 17.01 36.54
CA ALA A 169 -46.25 16.58 37.90
C ALA A 169 -45.08 15.88 38.64
N ALA A 170 -45.09 15.84 39.98
CA ALA A 170 -44.03 15.27 40.85
C ALA A 170 -44.12 13.73 40.97
N THR A 171 -43.06 12.96 41.28
CA THR A 171 -42.40 12.73 42.61
C THR A 171 -41.03 12.01 42.45
N SER A 172 -40.14 11.77 43.45
CA SER A 172 -39.78 12.43 44.73
C SER A 172 -38.48 11.80 45.33
N ARG A 173 -38.01 12.29 46.49
CA ARG A 173 -36.95 11.77 47.43
C ARG A 173 -35.46 11.78 47.04
N HIS A 174 -34.78 12.79 47.60
CA HIS A 174 -33.47 12.83 48.30
C HIS A 174 -32.37 11.79 48.01
N PRO A 175 -31.15 12.30 47.78
CA PRO A 175 -29.91 11.70 48.26
C PRO A 175 -28.98 12.76 48.88
N ASP A 176 -28.98 12.87 50.21
CA ASP A 176 -27.87 13.46 50.98
C ASP A 176 -27.71 12.57 52.22
N ASP A 177 -26.74 11.65 52.18
CA ASP A 177 -26.19 10.96 53.37
C ASP A 177 -24.69 10.76 53.12
N ASP A 178 -23.91 11.16 54.13
CA ASP A 178 -22.52 10.80 54.44
C ASP A 178 -21.35 11.27 53.53
N ASP A 179 -20.93 12.52 53.78
CA ASP A 179 -19.50 12.94 53.80
C ASP A 179 -19.00 13.01 55.27
N VAL A 180 -18.32 11.96 55.78
CA VAL A 180 -17.24 11.99 56.81
C VAL A 180 -16.35 10.75 56.65
#